data_AF-A0A959STQ2-F1
#
_entry.id   AF-A0A959STQ2-F1
#
_cell.length_a   1.000
_cell.length_b   1.000
_cell.length_c   1.000
_cell.angle_alpha   90.00
_cell.angle_beta   90.00
_cell.angle_gamma   90.00
#
_symmetry.space_group_name_H-M   'P 1'
#
loop_
_entity.id
_entity.type
_entity.pdbx_description
1 polymer ?
#
loop_
_entity_poly.entity_id
_entity_poly.type
_entity_poly.pdbx_seq_one_letter_code
_entity_poly.pdbx_strand_id
1 'polypeptide(L)'
;MDARAERVVFIALSTVVFAYVAARTVLVPVVHDEAMAFFRFVETSDFLPFLAPPDAGNHVLATALGWLGWKLFGMHAWALRLPSLLAFPLYAFHVWKWGTHLRHGPVRRCLWAALLLTPFLLDFFSLFRGYGLAMAFWCMAMYHL
;
A
#
# COMPACT_ATOMS: atom_id res chain seq x y z
N MET A 1 -5.71 -20.26 -21.57
CA MET A 1 -4.82 -19.18 -22.03
C MET A 1 -3.39 -19.67 -21.86
N ASP A 2 -2.50 -19.29 -22.78
CA ASP A 2 -1.07 -19.52 -22.58
C ASP A 2 -0.56 -18.75 -21.35
N ALA A 3 0.42 -19.29 -20.63
CA ALA A 3 1.02 -18.69 -19.44
C ALA A 3 1.60 -17.29 -19.73
N ARG A 4 2.09 -17.07 -20.96
CA ARG A 4 2.54 -15.76 -21.43
C ARG A 4 1.39 -14.75 -21.48
N ALA A 5 0.25 -15.15 -22.03
CA ALA A 5 -0.92 -14.27 -22.16
C ALA A 5 -1.46 -13.87 -20.79
N GLU A 6 -1.50 -14.79 -19.83
CA GLU A 6 -1.94 -14.48 -18.47
C GLU A 6 -0.99 -13.52 -17.74
N ARG A 7 0.32 -13.69 -17.92
CA ARG A 7 1.31 -12.75 -17.37
C ARG A 7 1.09 -11.34 -17.90
N VAL A 8 0.86 -11.20 -19.21
CA VAL A 8 0.58 -9.90 -19.83
C VAL A 8 -0.70 -9.30 -19.26
N VAL A 9 -1.77 -10.09 -19.12
CA VAL A 9 -3.04 -9.64 -18.53
C VAL A 9 -2.83 -9.17 -17.09
N PHE A 10 -2.09 -9.92 -16.27
CA PHE A 10 -1.82 -9.52 -14.89
C PHE A 10 -1.02 -8.23 -14.81
N ILE A 11 0.05 -8.11 -15.61
CA ILE A 11 0.88 -6.90 -15.64
C ILE A 11 0.01 -5.71 -16.05
N ALA A 12 -0.75 -5.83 -17.14
CA ALA A 12 -1.65 -4.76 -17.60
C ALA A 12 -2.65 -4.36 -16.51
N LEU A 13 -3.30 -5.33 -15.86
CA LEU A 13 -4.23 -5.09 -14.75
C LEU A 13 -3.54 -4.37 -13.59
N SER A 14 -2.41 -4.89 -13.12
CA SER A 14 -1.67 -4.31 -11.99
C SER A 14 -1.17 -2.90 -12.29
N THR A 15 -0.76 -2.61 -13.52
CA THR A 15 -0.34 -1.27 -13.95
C THR A 15 -1.51 -0.30 -13.95
N VAL A 16 -2.69 -0.70 -14.45
CA VAL A 16 -3.90 0.13 -14.43
C VAL A 16 -4.33 0.42 -12.99
N VAL A 17 -4.33 -0.59 -12.13
CA VAL A 17 -4.66 -0.42 -10.70
C VAL A 17 -3.63 0.46 -10.00
N PHE A 18 -2.34 0.28 -10.28
CA PHE A 18 -1.30 1.13 -9.72
C PHE A 18 -1.45 2.59 -10.14
N ALA A 19 -1.76 2.85 -11.42
CA ALA A 19 -2.06 4.19 -11.90
C ALA A 19 -3.28 4.81 -11.18
N TYR A 20 -4.33 4.01 -10.94
CA TYR A 20 -5.48 4.44 -10.15
C TYR A 20 -5.10 4.79 -8.69
N VAL A 21 -4.33 3.94 -8.01
CA VAL A 21 -3.84 4.19 -6.64
C VAL A 21 -2.94 5.42 -6.59
N ALA A 22 -2.06 5.61 -7.58
CA ALA A 22 -1.21 6.79 -7.71
C ALA A 22 -2.02 8.07 -7.92
N ALA A 23 -3.03 8.03 -8.79
CA ALA A 23 -3.95 9.15 -8.99
C ALA A 23 -4.66 9.51 -7.68
N ARG A 24 -5.17 8.51 -6.95
CA ARG A 24 -5.80 8.71 -5.64
C ARG A 24 -4.85 9.31 -4.61
N THR A 25 -3.59 8.89 -4.61
CA THR A 25 -2.56 9.40 -3.69
C THR A 25 -2.40 10.92 -3.79
N VAL A 26 -2.62 11.49 -4.97
CA VAL A 26 -2.52 12.93 -5.24
C VAL A 26 -3.87 13.64 -5.14
N LEU A 27 -4.93 13.04 -5.70
CA LEU A 27 -6.22 13.70 -5.90
C LEU A 27 -7.15 13.64 -4.68
N VAL A 28 -6.99 12.65 -3.80
CA VAL A 28 -7.85 12.53 -2.61
C VAL A 28 -7.40 13.56 -1.56
N PRO A 29 -8.31 14.39 -1.03
CA PRO A 29 -7.98 15.32 0.05
C PRO A 29 -7.40 14.60 1.27
N VAL A 30 -6.65 15.33 2.11
CA VAL A 30 -6.15 14.80 3.38
C VAL A 30 -7.35 14.45 4.26
N VAL A 31 -7.40 13.21 4.76
CA VAL A 31 -8.45 12.79 5.71
C VAL A 31 -8.03 13.07 7.14
N HIS A 32 -9.01 13.16 8.05
CA HIS A 32 -8.80 13.46 9.46
C HIS A 32 -7.67 12.64 10.10
N ASP A 33 -7.67 11.32 9.87
CA ASP A 33 -6.69 10.42 10.49
C ASP A 33 -5.26 10.66 9.98
N GLU A 34 -5.10 11.07 8.71
CA GLU A 34 -3.79 11.43 8.16
C GLU A 34 -3.27 12.74 8.76
N ALA A 35 -4.17 13.72 8.94
CA ALA A 35 -3.83 14.98 9.60
C ALA A 35 -3.43 14.76 11.06
N MET A 36 -4.21 13.95 11.80
CA MET A 36 -3.89 13.58 13.18
C MET A 36 -2.54 12.88 13.29
N ALA A 37 -2.27 11.90 12.42
CA ALA A 37 -0.98 11.21 12.41
C ALA A 37 0.17 12.17 12.07
N PHE A 38 -0.05 13.11 11.16
CA PHE A 38 0.94 14.11 10.79
C PHE A 38 1.30 15.02 11.99
N PHE A 39 0.31 15.74 12.54
CA PHE A 39 0.55 16.72 13.59
C PHE A 39 1.06 16.09 14.89
N ARG A 40 0.63 14.86 15.20
CA ARG A 40 1.00 14.21 16.45
C ARG A 40 2.36 13.53 16.41
N PHE A 41 2.72 12.95 15.27
CA PHE A 41 3.87 12.05 15.18
C PHE A 41 4.91 12.51 14.14
N VAL A 42 4.47 12.90 12.94
CA VAL A 42 5.40 13.28 11.87
C VAL A 42 6.03 14.63 12.15
N GLU A 43 5.23 15.67 12.42
CA GLU A 43 5.75 17.01 12.63
C GLU A 43 6.66 17.09 13.87
N THR A 44 6.21 16.49 14.97
CA THR A 44 6.92 16.43 16.25
C THR A 44 8.15 15.51 16.22
N SER A 45 8.23 14.61 15.23
CA SER A 45 9.21 13.52 15.18
C SER A 45 9.13 12.56 16.39
N ASP A 46 8.02 12.57 17.10
CA ASP A 46 7.79 11.76 18.30
C ASP A 46 6.97 10.51 17.96
N PHE A 47 7.57 9.56 17.25
CA PHE A 47 6.89 8.34 16.77
C PHE A 47 7.52 7.03 17.24
N LEU A 48 8.58 7.11 18.05
CA LEU A 48 9.28 5.92 18.52
C LEU A 48 8.47 5.17 19.58
N PRO A 49 8.43 3.81 19.52
CA PRO A 49 7.80 3.00 20.56
C PRO A 49 8.32 3.35 21.95
N PHE A 50 7.43 3.29 22.95
CA PHE A 50 7.70 3.55 24.37
C PHE A 50 8.05 5.01 24.74
N LEU A 51 8.42 5.84 23.78
CA LEU A 51 8.67 7.28 23.97
C LEU A 51 7.45 8.11 23.57
N ALA A 52 6.88 7.80 22.41
CA ALA A 52 5.69 8.46 21.91
C ALA A 52 4.43 8.05 22.69
N PRO A 53 3.43 8.94 22.85
CA PRO A 53 2.13 8.58 23.39
C PRO A 53 1.52 7.40 22.62
N PRO A 54 1.03 6.35 23.30
CA PRO A 54 0.44 5.20 22.64
C PRO A 54 -0.81 5.63 21.89
N ASP A 55 -0.86 5.28 20.61
CA ASP A 55 -1.97 5.60 19.73
C ASP A 55 -2.05 4.63 18.56
N ALA A 56 -3.26 4.22 18.20
CA ALA A 56 -3.48 3.30 17.09
C ALA A 56 -3.10 3.90 15.72
N GLY A 57 -3.05 5.23 15.60
CA GLY A 57 -2.62 5.93 14.40
C GLY A 57 -1.10 5.94 14.19
N ASN A 58 -0.30 5.63 15.23
CA ASN A 58 1.15 5.57 15.09
C ASN A 58 1.60 4.21 14.54
N HIS A 59 1.50 4.05 13.23
CA HIS A 59 2.13 2.93 12.52
C HIS A 59 3.62 3.20 12.33
N VAL A 60 4.44 2.96 13.37
CA VAL A 60 5.87 3.33 13.50
C VAL A 60 6.66 3.31 12.18
N LEU A 61 6.66 2.19 11.44
CA LEU A 61 7.38 2.09 10.16
C LEU A 61 6.83 3.06 9.10
N ALA A 62 5.51 3.11 8.96
CA ALA A 62 4.86 4.04 8.04
C ALA A 62 5.10 5.49 8.47
N THR A 63 5.00 5.79 9.76
CA THR A 63 5.25 7.13 10.32
C THR A 63 6.68 7.59 10.05
N ALA A 64 7.67 6.73 10.28
CA ALA A 64 9.08 7.04 10.01
C ALA A 64 9.36 7.29 8.52
N LEU A 65 8.78 6.47 7.62
CA LEU A 65 8.93 6.66 6.18
C LEU A 65 8.17 7.89 5.67
N GLY A 66 6.99 8.17 6.25
CA GLY A 66 6.22 9.39 5.97
C GLY A 66 6.95 10.64 6.44
N TRP A 67 7.59 10.60 7.62
CA TRP A 67 8.49 11.65 8.10
C TRP A 67 9.64 11.90 7.14
N LEU A 68 10.30 10.84 6.66
CA LEU A 68 11.34 10.98 5.65
C LEU A 68 10.80 11.60 4.35
N GLY A 69 9.64 11.14 3.88
CA GLY A 69 8.97 11.70 2.71
C GLY A 69 8.68 13.19 2.86
N TRP A 70 8.13 13.60 4.02
CA TRP A 70 7.91 15.00 4.37
C TRP A 70 9.21 15.81 4.38
N LYS A 71 10.29 15.29 4.98
CA LYS A 71 11.59 15.98 5.02
C LYS A 71 12.21 16.17 3.63
N LEU A 72 12.02 15.20 2.73
CA LEU A 72 12.60 15.24 1.39
C LEU A 72 11.78 16.06 0.39
N PHE A 73 10.45 16.03 0.50
CA PHE A 73 9.55 16.59 -0.52
C PHE A 73 8.66 17.73 0.00
N GLY A 74 8.69 18.03 1.30
CA GLY A 74 7.93 19.13 1.90
C GLY A 74 6.49 18.79 2.24
N MET A 75 5.69 19.83 2.49
CA MET A 75 4.31 19.76 2.97
C MET A 75 3.31 19.41 1.86
N HIS A 76 3.39 18.17 1.39
CA HIS A 76 2.44 17.63 0.42
C HIS A 76 1.83 16.32 0.92
N ALA A 77 0.52 16.14 0.71
CA ALA A 77 -0.18 14.91 1.10
C ALA A 77 0.44 13.66 0.46
N TRP A 78 0.81 13.76 -0.83
CA TRP A 78 1.44 12.65 -1.55
C TRP A 78 2.81 12.27 -0.99
N ALA A 79 3.53 13.20 -0.36
CA ALA A 79 4.84 12.93 0.23
C ALA A 79 4.72 11.97 1.43
N LEU A 80 3.70 12.16 2.27
CA LEU A 80 3.39 11.25 3.39
C LEU A 80 2.90 9.88 2.91
N ARG A 81 2.14 9.86 1.80
CA ARG A 81 1.51 8.66 1.23
C ARG A 81 2.45 7.83 0.36
N LEU A 82 3.57 8.40 -0.08
CA LEU A 82 4.54 7.77 -1.00
C LEU A 82 4.98 6.37 -0.55
N PRO A 83 5.29 6.10 0.74
CA PRO A 83 5.64 4.76 1.19
C PRO A 83 4.52 3.73 0.98
N SER A 84 3.27 4.10 1.26
CA SER A 84 2.10 3.25 1.01
C SER A 84 1.94 2.96 -0.49
N LEU A 85 2.11 3.98 -1.33
CA LEU A 85 2.02 3.83 -2.79
C LEU A 85 3.10 2.87 -3.31
N LEU A 86 4.35 3.03 -2.86
CA LEU A 86 5.47 2.18 -3.25
C LEU A 86 5.38 0.75 -2.69
N ALA A 87 4.54 0.51 -1.69
CA ALA A 87 4.25 -0.84 -1.21
C ALA A 87 3.37 -1.65 -2.18
N PHE A 88 2.59 -0.98 -3.04
CA PHE A 88 1.66 -1.66 -3.97
C PHE A 88 2.39 -2.59 -4.96
N PRO A 89 3.48 -2.20 -5.64
CA PRO A 89 4.23 -3.12 -6.50
C PRO A 89 4.70 -4.40 -5.78
N LEU A 90 5.15 -4.28 -4.52
CA LEU A 90 5.54 -5.43 -3.70
C LEU A 90 4.34 -6.34 -3.41
N TYR A 91 3.19 -5.74 -3.08
CA TYR A 91 1.93 -6.45 -2.88
C TYR A 91 1.49 -7.18 -4.17
N ALA A 92 1.40 -6.46 -5.29
CA ALA A 92 1.00 -7.02 -6.58
C ALA A 92 1.92 -8.17 -7.04
N PHE A 93 3.23 -8.06 -6.81
CA PHE A 93 4.17 -9.13 -7.08
C PHE A 93 3.84 -10.41 -6.29
N HIS A 94 3.52 -10.30 -5.00
CA HIS A 94 3.14 -11.48 -4.20
C HIS A 94 1.76 -12.02 -4.56
N VAL A 95 0.80 -11.15 -4.93
CA VAL A 95 -0.49 -11.57 -5.48
C VAL A 95 -0.31 -12.40 -6.76
N TRP A 96 0.61 -12.01 -7.65
CA TRP A 96 0.96 -12.82 -8.82
C TRP A 96 1.49 -14.19 -8.41
N LYS A 97 2.47 -14.25 -7.49
CA LYS A 97 3.06 -15.50 -7.02
C LYS A 97 2.01 -16.44 -6.41
N TRP A 98 1.09 -15.92 -5.60
CA TRP A 98 -0.04 -16.69 -5.08
C TRP A 98 -0.89 -17.30 -6.19
N GLY A 99 -1.16 -16.52 -7.24
CA GLY A 99 -1.85 -17.03 -8.43
C GLY A 99 -1.13 -18.21 -9.08
N THR A 100 0.21 -18.24 -9.09
CA THR A 100 0.97 -19.34 -9.72
C THR A 100 0.76 -20.70 -9.06
N HIS A 101 0.31 -20.76 -7.80
CA HIS A 101 -0.04 -22.01 -7.13
C HIS A 101 -1.39 -22.60 -7.58
N LEU A 102 -2.23 -21.80 -8.23
CA LEU A 102 -3.55 -22.23 -8.69
C LEU A 102 -3.47 -22.82 -10.09
N ARG A 103 -3.90 -24.08 -10.23
CA ARG A 103 -3.91 -24.79 -11.53
C ARG A 103 -5.03 -24.32 -12.46
N HIS A 104 -6.18 -23.94 -11.89
CA HIS A 104 -7.36 -23.54 -12.66
C HIS A 104 -7.30 -22.04 -13.01
N GLY A 105 -7.17 -21.74 -14.31
CA GLY A 105 -7.07 -20.36 -14.82
C GLY A 105 -8.23 -19.43 -14.44
N PRO A 106 -9.51 -19.87 -14.42
CA PRO A 106 -10.60 -19.05 -13.90
C PRO A 106 -10.43 -18.68 -12.42
N VAL A 107 -10.13 -19.65 -11.55
CA VAL A 107 -9.94 -19.44 -10.11
C VAL A 107 -8.77 -18.48 -9.85
N ARG A 108 -7.67 -18.64 -10.59
CA ARG A 108 -6.52 -17.74 -10.56
C ARG A 108 -6.88 -16.29 -10.89
N ARG A 109 -7.68 -16.08 -11.94
CA ARG A 109 -8.16 -14.74 -12.33
C ARG A 109 -9.14 -14.16 -11.30
N CYS A 110 -10.00 -14.98 -10.69
CA CYS A 110 -10.86 -14.56 -9.59
C CYS A 110 -10.04 -14.10 -8.38
N LEU A 111 -8.98 -14.83 -8.01
CA LEU A 111 -8.05 -14.41 -6.96
C LEU A 111 -7.43 -13.05 -7.27
N TRP A 112 -6.88 -12.87 -8.47
CA TRP A 112 -6.27 -11.59 -8.87
C TRP A 112 -7.28 -10.44 -8.86
N ALA A 113 -8.49 -10.67 -9.37
CA ALA A 113 -9.56 -9.67 -9.32
C ALA A 113 -9.92 -9.31 -7.88
N ALA A 114 -10.13 -10.30 -7.01
CA ALA A 114 -10.45 -10.07 -5.60
C ALA A 114 -9.35 -9.31 -4.86
N LEU A 115 -8.07 -9.53 -5.19
CA LEU A 115 -6.95 -8.90 -4.49
C LEU A 115 -6.51 -7.55 -5.10
N LEU A 116 -6.78 -7.30 -6.38
CA LEU A 116 -6.37 -6.06 -7.06
C LEU A 116 -7.52 -5.08 -7.32
N LEU A 117 -8.78 -5.51 -7.23
CA LEU A 117 -9.93 -4.67 -7.59
C LEU A 117 -10.87 -4.38 -6.42
N THR A 118 -10.55 -4.81 -5.19
CA THR A 118 -11.33 -4.44 -4.00
C THR A 118 -11.03 -3.00 -3.60
N PRO A 119 -11.98 -2.05 -3.74
CA PRO A 119 -11.69 -0.63 -3.53
C PRO A 119 -11.20 -0.32 -2.11
N PHE A 120 -11.83 -0.93 -1.10
CA PHE A 120 -11.43 -0.78 0.30
C PHE A 120 -9.95 -1.15 0.55
N LEU A 121 -9.45 -2.18 -0.13
CA LEU A 121 -8.06 -2.59 -0.01
C LEU A 121 -7.12 -1.60 -0.71
N LEU A 122 -7.52 -1.09 -1.87
CA LEU A 122 -6.74 -0.10 -2.63
C LEU A 122 -6.59 1.22 -1.87
N ASP A 123 -7.56 1.58 -1.02
CA ASP A 123 -7.48 2.76 -0.17
C ASP A 123 -6.27 2.72 0.76
N PHE A 124 -5.90 1.55 1.28
CA PHE A 124 -4.71 1.39 2.13
C PHE A 124 -3.39 1.74 1.44
N PHE A 125 -3.32 1.59 0.11
CA PHE A 125 -2.13 1.96 -0.67
C PHE A 125 -2.13 3.43 -1.10
N SER A 126 -3.27 4.11 -1.02
CA SER A 126 -3.41 5.51 -1.43
C SER A 126 -3.41 6.52 -0.27
N LEU A 127 -3.53 6.06 0.98
CA LEU A 127 -3.60 6.89 2.17
C LEU A 127 -2.44 6.64 3.14
N PHE A 128 -2.11 7.65 3.93
CA PHE A 128 -1.10 7.59 4.99
C PHE A 128 -1.70 7.00 6.27
N ARG A 129 -1.93 5.69 6.25
CA ARG A 129 -2.53 4.94 7.38
C ARG A 129 -1.80 3.66 7.75
N GLY A 130 -0.59 3.44 7.22
CA GLY A 130 0.26 2.26 7.49
C GLY A 130 -0.24 0.90 6.96
N TYR A 131 -1.53 0.76 6.67
CA TYR A 131 -2.12 -0.50 6.21
C TYR A 131 -1.59 -0.96 4.85
N GLY A 132 -1.20 -0.06 3.93
CA GLY A 132 -0.63 -0.46 2.63
C GLY A 132 0.67 -1.26 2.77
N LEU A 133 1.58 -0.78 3.62
CA LEU A 133 2.81 -1.49 3.99
C LEU A 133 2.49 -2.80 4.71
N ALA A 134 1.56 -2.77 5.68
CA ALA A 134 1.15 -3.96 6.41
C ALA A 134 0.61 -5.06 5.48
N MET A 135 -0.25 -4.72 4.53
CA MET A 135 -0.81 -5.68 3.56
C MET A 135 0.25 -6.24 2.62
N ALA A 136 1.17 -5.40 2.13
CA ALA A 136 2.28 -5.84 1.28
C ALA A 136 3.18 -6.85 1.99
N PHE A 137 3.64 -6.51 3.21
CA PHE A 137 4.52 -7.38 3.98
C PHE A 137 3.80 -8.62 4.51
N TRP A 138 2.53 -8.52 4.87
CA TRP A 138 1.75 -9.68 5.28
C TRP A 138 1.55 -10.67 4.13
N CYS A 139 1.19 -10.19 2.94
CA CYS A 139 1.05 -11.03 1.76
C CYS A 139 2.38 -11.73 1.39
N MET A 140 3.50 -11.01 1.53
CA MET A 140 4.85 -11.56 1.39
C MET A 140 5.17 -12.61 2.45
N ALA A 141 4.95 -12.31 3.72
CA ALA A 141 5.24 -13.22 4.83
C ALA A 141 4.46 -14.53 4.68
N MET A 142 3.16 -14.45 4.40
CA MET A 142 2.32 -15.64 4.18
C MET A 142 2.79 -16.49 2.99
N TYR A 143 3.39 -15.88 1.97
CA TYR A 143 3.92 -16.62 0.82
C TYR A 143 5.18 -17.43 1.17
N HIS A 144 5.94 -16.97 2.16
CA HIS A 144 7.25 -17.51 2.54
C HIS A 144 7.23 -18.36 3.83
N LEU A 145 6.08 -18.44 4.50
CA LEU A 145 5.80 -19.38 5.60
C LEU A 145 5.48 -20.77 5.04
#